data_AF-A0A7W6Q4Q7-F1
#
_entry.id   AF-A0A7W6Q4Q7-F1
#
_cell.length_a   1.000
_cell.length_b   1.000
_cell.length_c   1.000
_cell.angle_alpha   90.00
_cell.angle_beta   90.00
_cell.angle_gamma   90.00
#
_symmetry.space_group_name_H-M   'P 1'
#
loop_
_entity.id
_entity.type
_entity.pdbx_description
1 polymer ?
#
loop_
_entity_poly.entity_id
_entity_poly.type
_entity_poly.pdbx_seq_one_letter_code
_entity_poly.pdbx_strand_id
1 'polypeptide(L)'
;MPTLQAPLRYSVSDLFTLIRTQRVNVLKWAASIVQIMGYSATAFGLTPLNIYLFLIGLVGWFAVGVLWRDKAIMLIHVVALAAMIAGLLSA
;
A
#
# COMPACT_ATOMS: atom_id res chain seq x y z
N MET A 1 -22.02 16.77 -35.68
CA MET A 1 -20.67 16.65 -36.28
C MET A 1 -19.77 15.92 -35.30
N PRO A 2 -19.15 14.79 -35.67
CA PRO A 2 -18.21 14.10 -34.78
C PRO A 2 -16.89 14.87 -34.75
N THR A 3 -16.47 15.33 -33.57
CA THR A 3 -15.15 15.93 -33.37
C THR A 3 -14.10 14.84 -33.53
N LEU A 4 -13.24 15.01 -34.53
CA LEU A 4 -12.06 14.21 -34.81
C LEU A 4 -11.23 13.99 -33.54
N GLN A 5 -10.90 12.73 -33.29
CA GLN A 5 -10.05 12.25 -32.21
C GLN A 5 -8.75 13.04 -32.17
N ALA A 6 -8.42 13.60 -31.01
CA ALA A 6 -7.11 14.20 -30.77
C ALA A 6 -6.01 13.13 -30.94
N PRO A 7 -4.87 13.44 -31.59
CA PRO A 7 -3.80 12.48 -31.76
C PRO A 7 -3.24 12.07 -30.40
N LEU A 8 -3.16 10.76 -30.15
CA LEU A 8 -2.51 10.16 -28.97
C LEU A 8 -0.99 10.41 -29.01
N ARG A 9 -0.55 11.65 -28.80
CA ARG A 9 0.86 11.98 -28.56
C ARG A 9 1.10 11.94 -27.06
N TYR A 10 1.37 10.74 -26.54
CA TYR A 10 1.93 10.60 -25.20
C TYR A 10 3.34 11.20 -25.19
N SER A 11 3.59 12.17 -24.33
CA SER A 11 4.95 12.64 -24.06
C SER A 11 5.72 11.57 -23.31
N VAL A 12 7.05 11.55 -23.43
CA VAL A 12 7.94 10.70 -22.61
C VAL A 12 7.68 10.91 -21.10
N SER A 13 7.34 12.14 -20.70
CA SER A 13 6.91 12.47 -19.32
C SER A 13 5.63 11.74 -18.90
N ASP A 14 4.70 11.58 -19.83
CA ASP A 14 3.42 10.93 -19.57
C ASP A 14 3.64 9.43 -19.39
N LEU A 15 4.53 8.83 -20.20
CA LEU A 15 4.94 7.45 -20.05
C LEU A 15 5.56 7.18 -18.67
N PHE A 16 6.49 8.04 -18.22
CA PHE A 16 7.08 7.91 -16.89
C PHE A 16 6.02 8.03 -15.77
N THR A 17 5.08 8.94 -15.94
CA THR A 17 3.99 9.15 -14.98
C THR A 17 3.05 7.95 -14.91
N LEU A 18 2.71 7.36 -16.07
CA LEU A 18 1.89 6.16 -16.15
C LEU A 18 2.61 4.97 -15.52
N ILE A 19 3.88 4.74 -15.85
CA ILE A 19 4.67 3.63 -15.27
C ILE A 19 4.77 3.79 -13.75
N ARG A 20 5.07 4.99 -13.26
CA ARG A 20 5.10 5.26 -11.81
C ARG A 20 3.75 4.95 -11.17
N THR A 21 2.66 5.43 -11.76
CA THR A 21 1.31 5.23 -11.23
C THR A 21 0.93 3.74 -11.21
N GLN A 22 1.24 2.99 -12.27
CA GLN A 22 1.00 1.55 -12.33
C GLN A 22 1.77 0.80 -11.24
N ARG A 23 3.06 1.12 -11.04
CA ARG A 23 3.88 0.51 -9.97
C ARG A 23 3.30 0.78 -8.58
N VAL A 24 2.87 2.02 -8.31
CA VAL A 24 2.26 2.36 -7.03
C VAL A 24 0.92 1.65 -6.85
N ASN A 25 0.11 1.54 -7.91
CA ASN A 25 -1.16 0.81 -7.87
C ASN A 25 -0.95 -0.68 -7.53
N VAL A 26 0.04 -1.34 -8.15
CA VAL A 26 0.38 -2.73 -7.83
C VAL A 26 0.80 -2.86 -6.36
N LEU A 27 1.65 -1.96 -5.87
CA LEU A 27 2.08 -1.98 -4.47
C LEU A 27 0.90 -1.81 -3.51
N LYS A 28 -0.01 -0.88 -3.78
CA LYS A 28 -1.22 -0.66 -2.98
C LYS A 28 -2.09 -1.90 -2.87
N TRP A 29 -2.37 -2.53 -4.00
CA TRP A 29 -3.20 -3.74 -4.03
C TRP A 29 -2.51 -4.90 -3.32
N ALA A 30 -1.21 -5.10 -3.56
CA ALA A 30 -0.44 -6.14 -2.87
C ALA A 30 -0.44 -5.92 -1.34
N ALA A 31 -0.14 -4.70 -0.87
CA ALA A 31 -0.17 -4.35 0.55
C ALA A 31 -1.56 -4.57 1.17
N SER A 32 -2.62 -4.19 0.44
CA SER A 32 -4.01 -4.37 0.90
C SER A 32 -4.38 -5.84 1.04
N ILE A 33 -4.06 -6.67 0.04
CA ILE A 33 -4.35 -8.11 0.07
C ILE A 33 -3.64 -8.74 1.28
N VAL A 34 -2.37 -8.41 1.50
CA VAL A 34 -1.60 -8.93 2.63
C VAL A 34 -2.18 -8.47 3.98
N GLN A 35 -2.57 -7.20 4.10
CA GLN A 35 -3.23 -6.69 5.30
C GLN A 35 -4.57 -7.40 5.57
N ILE A 36 -5.37 -7.67 4.52
CA ILE A 36 -6.62 -8.43 4.62
C ILE A 36 -6.36 -9.85 5.10
N MET A 37 -5.33 -10.52 4.57
CA MET A 37 -4.92 -11.82 5.10
C MET A 37 -4.54 -11.76 6.58
N GLY A 38 -3.93 -10.67 7.05
CA GLY A 38 -3.65 -10.43 8.47
C GLY A 38 -4.93 -10.31 9.33
N TYR A 39 -5.95 -9.60 8.82
CA TYR A 39 -7.26 -9.53 9.49
C TYR A 39 -7.92 -10.92 9.55
N SER A 40 -7.89 -11.67 8.46
CA SER A 40 -8.41 -13.04 8.40
C SER A 40 -7.67 -13.94 9.39
N ALA A 41 -6.34 -13.93 9.38
CA ALA A 41 -5.54 -14.73 10.31
C ALA A 41 -5.84 -14.40 11.77
N THR A 42 -6.09 -13.13 12.10
CA THR A 42 -6.54 -12.70 13.44
C THR A 42 -7.91 -13.30 13.78
N ALA A 43 -8.87 -13.24 12.85
CA ALA A 43 -10.21 -13.80 13.05
C ALA A 43 -10.20 -15.32 13.28
N PHE A 44 -9.24 -16.03 12.67
CA PHE A 44 -9.04 -17.47 12.86
C PHE A 44 -8.09 -17.83 14.01
N GLY A 45 -7.59 -16.86 14.78
CA GLY A 45 -6.68 -17.11 15.90
C GLY A 45 -5.28 -17.60 15.49
N LEU A 46 -4.88 -17.39 14.23
CA LEU A 46 -3.61 -17.84 13.68
C LEU A 46 -2.46 -16.91 14.10
N THR A 47 -1.94 -17.17 15.30
CA THR A 47 -0.77 -16.47 15.87
C THR A 47 0.50 -17.32 15.70
N PRO A 48 1.66 -16.73 15.33
CA PRO A 48 1.91 -15.30 15.07
C PRO A 48 1.72 -14.87 13.61
N LEU A 49 1.16 -15.73 12.75
CA LEU A 49 1.03 -15.45 11.30
C LEU A 49 0.31 -14.13 11.01
N ASN A 50 -0.75 -13.83 11.75
CA ASN A 50 -1.48 -12.56 11.65
C ASN A 50 -0.57 -11.33 11.81
N ILE A 51 0.36 -11.37 12.76
CA ILE A 51 1.29 -10.27 13.05
C ILE A 51 2.24 -10.09 11.87
N TYR A 52 2.82 -11.15 11.33
CA TYR A 52 3.72 -11.04 10.16
C TYR A 52 3.02 -10.48 8.93
N LEU A 53 1.79 -10.94 8.66
CA LEU A 53 0.97 -10.43 7.56
C LEU A 53 0.66 -8.94 7.76
N PHE A 54 0.28 -8.54 8.97
CA PHE A 54 0.04 -7.12 9.24
C PHE A 54 1.29 -6.27 9.09
N LEU A 55 2.46 -6.70 9.58
CA LEU A 55 3.70 -5.94 9.42
C LEU A 55 4.05 -5.72 7.93
N ILE A 56 3.91 -6.76 7.09
CA ILE A 56 4.14 -6.65 5.65
C ILE A 56 3.14 -5.67 5.01
N GLY A 57 1.86 -5.78 5.36
CA GLY A 57 0.82 -4.87 4.87
C GLY A 57 1.09 -3.42 5.26
N LEU A 58 1.46 -3.18 6.53
CA LEU A 58 1.69 -1.83 7.06
C LEU A 58 2.92 -1.18 6.43
N VAL A 59 4.02 -1.92 6.27
CA VAL A 59 5.22 -1.43 5.56
C VAL A 59 4.89 -1.10 4.11
N GLY A 60 4.11 -1.95 3.43
CA GLY A 60 3.65 -1.72 2.06
C GLY A 60 2.83 -0.44 1.93
N TRP A 61 1.84 -0.24 2.81
CA TRP A 61 1.02 0.97 2.81
C TRP A 61 1.77 2.23 3.26
N PHE A 62 2.74 2.12 4.17
CA PHE A 62 3.64 3.22 4.50
C PHE A 62 4.44 3.66 3.26
N ALA A 63 5.01 2.70 2.52
CA ALA A 63 5.73 2.99 1.27
C ALA A 63 4.82 3.64 0.22
N VAL A 64 3.55 3.24 0.11
CA VAL A 64 2.56 3.94 -0.72
C VAL A 64 2.39 5.39 -0.27
N GLY A 65 2.24 5.64 1.04
CA GLY A 65 2.13 6.98 1.60
C GLY A 65 3.32 7.87 1.22
N VAL A 66 4.54 7.34 1.28
CA VAL A 66 5.76 8.03 0.83
C VAL A 66 5.71 8.34 -0.67
N LEU A 67 5.35 7.37 -1.50
CA LEU A 67 5.27 7.53 -2.97
C LEU A 67 4.19 8.53 -3.39
N TRP A 68 3.11 8.62 -2.63
CA TRP A 68 2.04 9.59 -2.82
C TRP A 68 2.29 10.95 -2.14
N ARG A 69 3.33 11.05 -1.31
CA ARG A 69 3.57 12.20 -0.41
C ARG A 69 2.37 12.53 0.49
N ASP A 70 1.60 11.52 0.85
CA ASP A 70 0.42 11.64 1.71
C ASP A 70 0.83 11.45 3.18
N LYS A 71 0.86 12.56 3.92
CA LYS A 71 1.26 12.58 5.33
C LYS A 71 0.29 11.84 6.25
N ALA A 72 -1.00 11.79 5.90
CA ALA A 72 -2.00 11.08 6.69
C ALA A 72 -1.78 9.57 6.56
N ILE A 73 -1.58 9.06 5.34
CA ILE A 73 -1.27 7.64 5.11
C ILE A 73 0.04 7.24 5.79
N MET A 74 1.07 8.09 5.71
CA MET A 74 2.34 7.82 6.39
C MET A 74 2.17 7.75 7.91
N LEU A 75 1.49 8.72 8.51
CA LEU A 75 1.30 8.81 9.96
C LEU A 75 0.60 7.57 10.51
N ILE A 76 -0.55 7.20 9.94
CA ILE A 76 -1.35 6.09 10.49
C ILE A 76 -0.59 4.76 10.43
N HIS A 77 0.19 4.51 9.37
CA HIS A 77 0.93 3.25 9.22
C HIS A 77 2.19 3.20 10.08
N VAL A 78 2.88 4.33 10.29
CA VAL A 78 4.00 4.39 11.24
C VAL A 78 3.54 4.14 12.67
N VAL A 79 2.44 4.78 13.09
CA VAL A 79 1.89 4.58 14.44
C VAL A 79 1.43 3.14 14.63
N ALA A 80 0.75 2.56 13.63
CA ALA A 80 0.34 1.16 13.66
C ALA A 80 1.55 0.19 13.72
N LEU A 81 2.62 0.45 12.95
CA LEU A 81 3.85 -0.34 13.00
C LEU A 81 4.49 -0.29 14.39
N ALA A 82 4.63 0.91 14.96
CA ALA A 82 5.19 1.09 16.29
C ALA A 82 4.38 0.34 17.36
N ALA A 83 3.04 0.46 17.31
CA ALA A 83 2.15 -0.24 18.22
C ALA A 83 2.26 -1.77 18.09
N MET A 84 2.32 -2.30 16.87
CA MET A 84 2.48 -3.74 16.64
C MET A 84 3.81 -4.28 17.14
N ILE A 85 4.92 -3.56 16.89
CA ILE A 85 6.24 -3.95 17.38
C ILE A 85 6.27 -3.90 18.91
N ALA A 86 5.73 -2.84 19.52
CA ALA A 86 5.64 -2.74 20.97
C ALA A 86 4.82 -3.90 21.57
N GLY A 87 3.67 -4.22 20.97
CA GLY A 87 2.85 -5.37 21.38
C GLY A 87 3.61 -6.69 21.31
N LEU A 88 4.38 -6.91 20.22
CA LEU A 88 5.17 -8.13 20.03
C LEU A 88 6.34 -8.25 21.03
N LEU A 89 6.96 -7.14 21.41
CA LEU A 89 8.03 -7.10 22.40
C LEU A 89 7.52 -7.25 23.85
N SER A 90 6.24 -6.96 24.09
CA SER A 90 5.60 -7.06 25.41
C SER A 90 4.92 -8.40 25.68
N ALA A 91 4.73 -9.21 24.65
CA ALA A 91 4.12 -10.54 24.72
C ALA A 91 5.13 -11.61 25.16
#